data_AF-A0A3D0X9S1-F1
#
_entry.id   AF-A0A3D0X9S1-F1
#
_cell.length_a   1.000
_cell.length_b   1.000
_cell.length_c   1.000
_cell.angle_alpha   90.00
_cell.angle_beta   90.00
_cell.angle_gamma   90.00
#
_symmetry.space_group_name_H-M   'P 1'
#
loop_
_entity.id
_entity.type
_entity.pdbx_description
1 polymer ?
#
loop_
_entity_poly.entity_id
_entity_poly.type
_entity_poly.pdbx_seq_one_letter_code
_entity_poly.pdbx_strand_id
1 'polypeptide(L)'
;MSAKHAEKAKFKVVAEGENGPFTYQWLIQTPDNEIPLMITEAFPWAEGYYTDTLSVAVDENKLTSDYKFSCIVTDKNGVRRISNEAYVIVTADANVSFDEEKTKDSMIVIMP
;
A
#
# COMPACT_ATOMS: atom_id res chain seq x y z
N MET A 1 0.96 -4.23 -6.58
CA MET A 1 -0.49 -4.01 -6.76
C MET A 1 -0.71 -2.50 -6.82
N SER A 2 -1.41 -2.00 -7.84
CA SER A 2 -1.79 -0.59 -7.96
C SER A 2 -3.27 -0.44 -7.59
N ALA A 3 -3.60 0.53 -6.75
CA ALA A 3 -4.98 0.79 -6.30
C ALA A 3 -5.30 2.29 -6.46
N LYS A 4 -6.55 2.60 -6.82
CA LYS A 4 -7.06 3.97 -6.97
C LYS A 4 -7.55 4.57 -5.66
N HIS A 5 -7.84 5.87 -5.69
CA HIS A 5 -8.51 6.59 -4.60
C HIS A 5 -9.83 5.88 -4.23
N ALA A 6 -10.12 5.74 -2.92
CA ALA A 6 -11.22 4.94 -2.35
C ALA A 6 -11.22 3.40 -2.57
N GLU A 7 -10.18 2.79 -3.13
CA GLU A 7 -10.08 1.32 -3.26
C GLU A 7 -9.40 0.65 -2.05
N LYS A 8 -9.76 -0.62 -1.80
CA LYS A 8 -9.10 -1.49 -0.81
C LYS A 8 -8.01 -2.32 -1.48
N ALA A 9 -6.76 -2.17 -1.04
CA ALA A 9 -5.66 -3.06 -1.38
C ALA A 9 -5.80 -4.39 -0.61
N LYS A 10 -5.63 -5.53 -1.29
CA LYS A 10 -5.66 -6.86 -0.65
C LYS A 10 -4.31 -7.59 -0.77
N PHE A 11 -3.79 -8.04 0.36
CA PHE A 11 -2.59 -8.86 0.44
C PHE A 11 -2.98 -10.26 0.90
N LYS A 12 -2.46 -11.29 0.23
CA LYS A 12 -2.68 -12.68 0.60
C LYS A 12 -1.36 -13.38 0.82
N VAL A 13 -1.26 -14.13 1.92
CA VAL A 13 -0.18 -15.07 2.18
C VAL A 13 -0.72 -16.47 2.04
N VAL A 14 0.06 -17.34 1.41
CA VAL A 14 -0.23 -18.77 1.31
C VAL A 14 0.80 -19.50 2.17
N ALA A 15 0.33 -20.22 3.18
CA ALA A 15 1.14 -21.07 4.03
C ALA A 15 0.84 -22.53 3.71
N GLU A 16 1.87 -23.29 3.36
CA GLU A 16 1.77 -24.71 3.00
C GLU A 16 2.67 -25.55 3.90
N GLY A 17 2.26 -26.79 4.17
CA GLY A 17 3.01 -27.75 4.97
C GLY A 17 2.13 -28.57 5.91
N GLU A 18 2.69 -29.64 6.45
CA GLU A 18 1.98 -30.62 7.29
C GLU A 18 1.71 -30.12 8.72
N ASN A 19 2.30 -28.98 9.11
CA ASN A 19 2.21 -28.42 10.46
C ASN A 19 1.09 -27.37 10.63
N GLY A 20 0.06 -27.40 9.78
CA GLY A 20 -1.18 -26.66 10.03
C GLY A 20 -1.92 -27.17 11.28
N PRO A 21 -2.90 -26.40 11.81
CA PRO A 21 -3.38 -25.12 11.29
C PRO A 21 -2.37 -23.98 11.50
N PHE A 22 -2.40 -22.99 10.61
CA PHE A 22 -1.54 -21.82 10.69
C PHE A 22 -2.30 -20.63 11.28
N THR A 23 -1.62 -19.82 12.07
CA THR A 23 -2.12 -18.52 12.53
C THR A 23 -1.32 -17.39 11.89
N TYR A 24 -1.95 -16.23 11.77
CA TYR A 24 -1.42 -15.09 11.03
C TYR A 24 -1.39 -13.84 11.91
N GLN A 25 -0.38 -13.01 11.72
CA GLN A 25 -0.28 -11.68 12.31
C GLN A 25 0.36 -10.76 11.28
N TRP A 26 -0.42 -9.80 10.76
CA TRP A 26 0.10 -8.81 9.83
C TRP A 26 0.91 -7.73 10.55
N LEU A 27 1.94 -7.27 9.86
CA LEU A 27 2.87 -6.23 10.29
C LEU A 27 2.89 -5.09 9.26
N ILE A 28 3.10 -3.87 9.73
CA ILE A 28 3.33 -2.68 8.92
C ILE A 28 4.65 -2.03 9.34
N GLN A 29 5.53 -1.80 8.37
CA GLN A 29 6.70 -0.95 8.53
C GLN A 29 6.40 0.39 7.88
N THR A 30 6.46 1.47 8.67
CA THR A 30 6.36 2.84 8.16
C THR A 30 7.77 3.44 8.03
N PRO A 31 7.94 4.51 7.23
CA PRO A 31 9.22 5.20 7.10
C PRO A 31 9.75 5.76 8.42
N ASP A 32 8.83 6.16 9.31
CA ASP A 32 9.16 6.83 10.57
C ASP A 32 9.53 5.87 11.71
N ASN A 33 9.31 4.56 11.52
CA ASN A 33 9.60 3.55 12.53
C ASN A 33 10.79 2.71 12.09
N GLU A 34 11.64 2.28 13.04
CA GLU A 34 12.69 1.29 12.77
C GLU A 34 12.18 -0.16 12.93
N ILE A 35 11.13 -0.35 13.73
CA ILE A 35 10.57 -1.66 14.07
C ILE A 35 9.16 -1.77 13.48
N PRO A 36 8.80 -2.90 12.83
CA PRO A 36 7.45 -3.09 12.31
C PRO A 36 6.42 -3.12 13.44
N LEU A 37 5.29 -2.45 13.22
CA LEU A 37 4.15 -2.49 14.12
C LEU A 37 3.24 -3.68 13.77
N MET A 38 2.63 -4.29 14.78
CA MET A 38 1.56 -5.28 14.56
C MET A 38 0.29 -4.56 14.14
N ILE A 39 -0.29 -4.96 13.01
CA ILE A 39 -1.61 -4.50 12.59
C ILE A 39 -2.64 -5.23 13.46
N THR A 40 -3.48 -4.46 14.13
CA THR A 40 -4.54 -4.93 15.02
C THR A 40 -5.80 -4.11 14.77
N GLU A 41 -6.85 -4.36 15.55
CA GLU A 41 -8.08 -3.55 15.58
C GLU A 41 -7.86 -2.05 15.89
N ALA A 42 -6.68 -1.67 16.42
CA ALA A 42 -6.30 -0.27 16.58
C ALA A 42 -6.05 0.47 15.25
N PHE A 43 -5.98 -0.26 14.13
CA PHE A 43 -5.83 0.28 12.79
C PHE A 43 -7.18 0.17 12.06
N PRO A 44 -8.07 1.18 12.17
CA PRO A 44 -9.45 1.09 11.67
C PRO A 44 -9.56 0.92 10.14
N TRP A 45 -8.46 1.15 9.44
CA TRP A 45 -8.34 1.03 7.99
C TRP A 45 -7.94 -0.36 7.50
N ALA A 46 -7.63 -1.27 8.43
CA ALA A 46 -7.20 -2.63 8.15
C ALA A 46 -8.26 -3.64 8.60
N GLU A 47 -8.50 -4.64 7.76
CA GLU A 47 -9.36 -5.80 8.06
C GLU A 47 -8.58 -7.08 7.78
N GLY A 48 -8.87 -8.16 8.53
CA GLY A 48 -8.18 -9.44 8.34
C GLY A 48 -6.78 -9.51 8.98
N TYR A 49 -6.54 -8.72 10.03
CA TYR A 49 -5.24 -8.63 10.73
C TYR A 49 -4.71 -9.96 11.28
N TYR A 50 -5.59 -10.95 11.54
CA TYR A 50 -5.22 -12.32 11.96
C TYR A 50 -5.61 -13.42 10.95
N THR A 51 -5.80 -13.08 9.67
CA THR A 51 -6.16 -14.05 8.62
C THR A 51 -5.07 -14.12 7.55
N ASP A 52 -5.23 -15.07 6.62
CA ASP A 52 -4.35 -15.21 5.45
C ASP A 52 -4.44 -14.02 4.47
N THR A 53 -5.43 -13.14 4.65
CA THR A 53 -5.75 -12.05 3.73
C THR A 53 -5.95 -10.74 4.50
N LEU A 54 -5.04 -9.79 4.32
CA LEU A 54 -5.18 -8.43 4.83
C LEU A 54 -5.84 -7.54 3.77
N SER A 55 -6.84 -6.76 4.18
CA SER A 55 -7.44 -5.71 3.36
C SER A 55 -7.14 -4.35 3.96
N VAL A 56 -6.73 -3.39 3.13
CA VAL A 56 -6.21 -2.08 3.55
C VAL A 56 -6.89 -0.96 2.76
N ALA A 57 -7.51 -0.01 3.44
CA ALA A 57 -8.05 1.20 2.80
C ALA A 57 -6.91 2.16 2.40
N VAL A 58 -6.80 2.45 1.10
CA VAL A 58 -5.65 3.20 0.53
C VAL A 58 -5.75 4.70 0.77
N ASP A 59 -6.96 5.22 0.91
CA ASP A 59 -7.25 6.66 0.93
C ASP A 59 -7.12 7.32 2.31
N GLU A 60 -7.57 6.62 3.36
CA GLU A 60 -7.77 7.23 4.69
C GLU A 60 -6.47 7.45 5.49
N ASN A 61 -5.34 6.84 5.09
CA ASN A 61 -4.10 6.83 5.91
C ASN A 61 -2.87 7.39 5.23
N LYS A 62 -3.00 8.00 4.04
CA LYS A 62 -1.84 8.49 3.27
C LYS A 62 -0.79 7.38 3.07
N LEU A 63 -1.22 6.15 2.78
CA LEU A 63 -0.28 5.06 2.53
C LEU A 63 0.58 5.44 1.32
N THR A 64 1.88 5.60 1.56
CA THR A 64 2.84 5.87 0.49
C THR A 64 3.48 4.58 0.02
N SER A 65 4.23 4.65 -1.07
CA SER A 65 5.04 3.52 -1.58
C SER A 65 6.08 3.01 -0.59
N ASP A 66 6.39 3.78 0.45
CA ASP A 66 7.42 3.44 1.44
C ASP A 66 6.87 2.59 2.60
N TYR A 67 5.56 2.35 2.61
CA TYR A 67 4.91 1.46 3.56
C TYR A 67 5.09 0.01 3.12
N LYS A 68 5.52 -0.83 4.06
CA LYS A 68 5.78 -2.24 3.80
C LYS A 68 4.90 -3.12 4.67
N PHE A 69 4.30 -4.12 4.05
CA PHE A 69 3.44 -5.09 4.72
C PHE A 69 4.15 -6.45 4.72
N SER A 70 4.11 -7.14 5.86
CA SER A 70 4.57 -8.52 5.97
C SER A 70 3.64 -9.29 6.92
N CYS A 71 3.69 -10.60 6.89
CA CYS A 71 2.89 -11.44 7.77
C CYS A 71 3.78 -12.42 8.52
N ILE A 72 3.61 -12.50 9.84
CA ILE A 72 4.11 -13.62 10.64
C ILE A 72 3.10 -14.76 10.52
N VAL A 73 3.58 -15.90 10.04
CA VAL A 73 2.85 -17.17 10.05
C VAL A 73 3.42 -18.03 11.16
N THR A 74 2.55 -18.56 12.03
CA THR A 74 2.92 -19.49 13.10
C THR A 74 2.27 -20.84 12.86
N ASP A 75 3.06 -21.90 12.91
CA ASP A 75 2.56 -23.27 12.81
C ASP A 75 1.99 -23.79 14.15
N LYS A 76 1.37 -24.98 14.15
CA LYS A 76 0.79 -25.59 15.36
C LYS A 76 1.81 -25.83 16.49
N ASN A 77 3.11 -25.89 16.16
CA ASN A 77 4.19 -26.12 17.12
C ASN A 77 4.79 -24.80 17.64
N GLY A 78 4.26 -23.65 17.22
CA GLY A 78 4.77 -22.32 17.59
C GLY A 78 5.95 -21.84 16.75
N VAL A 79 6.31 -22.54 15.67
CA VAL A 79 7.39 -22.11 14.77
C VAL A 79 6.92 -20.95 13.93
N ARG A 80 7.69 -19.86 13.95
CA ARG A 80 7.36 -18.60 13.27
C ARG A 80 8.18 -18.43 12.00
N ARG A 81 7.52 -17.95 10.95
CA ARG A 81 8.13 -17.48 9.69
C ARG A 81 7.53 -16.13 9.34
N ILE A 82 8.33 -15.27 8.72
CA ILE A 82 7.89 -13.96 8.24
C ILE A 82 7.89 -14.03 6.71
N SER A 83 6.80 -13.58 6.08
CA SER A 83 6.72 -13.46 4.63
C SER A 83 7.75 -12.45 4.09
N ASN A 84 7.96 -12.46 2.77
CA ASN A 84 8.56 -11.31 2.11
C ASN A 84 7.69 -10.06 2.28
N GLU A 85 8.29 -8.89 2.06
CA GLU A 85 7.61 -7.61 2.10
C GLU A 85 6.72 -7.42 0.84
N ALA A 86 5.57 -6.79 1.05
CA ALA A 86 4.66 -6.34 0.00
C ALA A 86 4.41 -4.83 0.12
N TYR A 87 4.12 -4.20 -1.01
CA TYR A 87 4.03 -2.75 -1.16
C TYR A 87 2.70 -2.34 -1.82
N VAL A 88 2.17 -1.19 -1.43
CA VAL A 88 1.11 -0.50 -2.17
C VAL A 88 1.75 0.49 -3.13
N ILE A 89 1.35 0.48 -4.40
CA ILE A 89 1.71 1.53 -5.35
C ILE A 89 0.45 2.37 -5.59
N VAL A 90 0.45 3.61 -5.10
CA VAL A 90 -0.66 4.54 -5.36
C VAL A 90 -0.39 5.25 -6.67
N THR A 91 -1.23 5.00 -7.68
CA THR A 91 -1.16 5.70 -8.96
C THR A 91 -2.14 6.87 -8.94
N ALA A 92 -1.66 8.09 -9.18
CA ALA A 92 -2.54 9.25 -9.30
C ALA A 92 -3.48 9.07 -10.50
N ASP A 93 -4.79 9.27 -10.29
CA ASP A 93 -5.78 9.20 -11.37
C ASP A 93 -5.72 10.42 -12.33
N ALA A 94 -5.01 11.50 -11.96
CA ALA A 94 -4.89 12.71 -12.77
C ALA A 94 -3.43 13.10 -13.04
N ASN A 95 -3.07 13.15 -14.32
CA ASN A 95 -1.89 13.89 -14.78
C ASN A 95 -2.30 15.36 -14.97
N VAL A 96 -1.69 16.26 -14.20
CA VAL A 96 -1.81 17.71 -14.43
C VAL A 96 -0.59 18.15 -15.24
N SER A 97 -0.82 18.63 -16.45
CA SER A 97 0.19 19.29 -17.29
C SER A 97 -0.22 20.75 -17.50
N PHE A 98 0.75 21.66 -17.46
CA PHE A 98 0.53 23.03 -17.91
C PHE A 98 0.29 23.02 -19.42
N ASP A 99 -0.78 23.68 -19.86
CA ASP A 99 -0.96 24.01 -21.28
C ASP A 99 -0.04 25.20 -21.56
N GLU A 100 1.13 24.95 -22.18
CA GLU A 100 1.94 26.03 -22.74
C GLU A 100 1.23 26.57 -23.99
N GLU A 101 0.19 27.38 -23.77
CA GLU A 101 -0.45 28.09 -24.86
C GLU A 101 0.50 29.17 -25.40
N LYS A 102 1.02 28.89 -26.60
CA LYS A 102 1.82 29.73 -27.49
C LYS A 102 1.52 31.24 -27.37
N THR A 103 2.47 32.00 -26.85
CA THR A 103 2.63 33.41 -27.24
C THR A 103 3.19 33.47 -28.66
N LYS A 104 2.33 33.23 -29.66
CA LYS A 104 2.61 33.59 -31.05
C LYS A 104 2.21 35.04 -31.29
N ASP A 105 3.21 35.89 -31.24
CA ASP A 105 3.48 36.94 -32.23
C ASP A 105 2.27 37.77 -32.68
N SER A 106 2.09 38.94 -32.05
CA SER A 106 1.42 40.08 -32.68
C SER A 106 2.41 41.23 -32.80
N MET A 107 3.40 41.08 -33.69
CA MET A 107 3.93 42.23 -34.41
C MET A 107 2.81 42.81 -35.30
N ILE A 108 2.14 43.85 -34.82
CA ILE A 108 1.41 44.77 -35.69
C ILE A 108 2.37 45.91 -36.03
N VAL A 109 2.99 45.81 -37.20
CA VAL A 109 3.61 46.95 -37.90
C VAL A 109 2.52 47.61 -38.73
N ILE A 110 2.21 48.87 -38.45
CA ILE A 110 1.51 49.73 -39.41
C ILE A 110 2.24 51.07 -39.48
N MET A 111 2.93 51.27 -40.61
CA MET A 111 3.40 52.55 -41.17
C MET A 111 2.89 52.55 -42.61
N PRO A 112 2.40 53.68 -43.16
CA PRO A 112 3.11 54.96 -43.20
C PRO A 112 2.46 56.11 -42.42
#